data_AF-A0A3N5YGS7-F1
#
_entry.id   AF-A0A3N5YGS7-F1
#
_cell.length_a   1.000
_cell.length_b   1.000
_cell.length_c   1.000
_cell.angle_alpha   90.00
_cell.angle_beta   90.00
_cell.angle_gamma   90.00
#
_symmetry.space_group_name_H-M   'P 1'
#
loop_
_entity.id
_entity.type
_entity.pdbx_description
1 polymer ?
#
loop_
_entity_poly.entity_id
_entity_poly.type
_entity_poly.pdbx_seq_one_letter_code
_entity_poly.pdbx_strand_id
1 'polypeptide(L)'
;MEKRDRLIAPADYAPDGSHLTVAAAYWERLAAMDPLLLAARTQFRPAPEGGLLFLFLDVDVLVDPQARCLRRQSGDRWEVFDDPLLALSVVLYLINVQDVYPLGRDIVGPNDLKEGHFFRGPHEFKTSPLMDRFGNNLEGFRQAAAALGGEPVAMADAAFRLKPFPRLHLYYLLWEGDEEFPPRLTILFERSIENVLAADAIWALVNRVSTALLAAASK
;
A
#
# COMPACT_ATOMS: atom_id res chain seq x y z
N MET A 1 15.18 -19.38 -41.69
CA MET A 1 14.92 -20.21 -40.48
C MET A 1 15.40 -19.40 -39.28
N GLU A 2 14.65 -18.36 -38.92
CA GLU A 2 14.97 -17.50 -37.78
C GLU A 2 14.52 -18.18 -36.50
N LYS A 3 15.49 -18.40 -35.60
CA LYS A 3 15.24 -18.86 -34.25
C LYS A 3 14.46 -17.76 -33.53
N ARG A 4 13.23 -18.06 -33.15
CA ARG A 4 12.43 -17.28 -32.20
C ARG A 4 13.24 -17.16 -30.91
N ASP A 5 13.75 -15.96 -30.64
CA ASP A 5 14.26 -15.61 -29.34
C ASP A 5 13.13 -15.84 -28.33
N ARG A 6 13.38 -16.75 -27.40
CA ARG A 6 12.53 -16.93 -26.23
C ARG A 6 12.61 -15.63 -25.44
N LEU A 7 11.49 -14.93 -25.33
CA LEU A 7 11.30 -13.84 -24.38
C LEU A 7 11.62 -14.38 -22.98
N ILE A 8 12.85 -14.13 -22.53
CA ILE A 8 13.22 -14.24 -21.14
C ILE A 8 12.41 -13.15 -20.44
N ALA A 9 11.49 -13.54 -19.55
CA ALA A 9 10.80 -12.57 -18.70
C ALA A 9 11.86 -11.72 -17.97
N PRO A 10 11.76 -10.39 -17.97
CA PRO A 10 12.72 -9.56 -17.26
C PRO A 10 12.74 -9.93 -15.78
N ALA A 11 13.94 -10.11 -15.23
CA ALA A 11 14.19 -10.71 -13.93
C ALA A 11 13.84 -9.83 -12.71
N ASP A 12 13.27 -8.63 -12.87
CA ASP A 12 13.46 -7.56 -11.88
C ASP A 12 12.19 -7.02 -11.19
N TYR A 13 11.10 -7.78 -11.06
CA TYR A 13 9.94 -7.33 -10.26
C TYR A 13 9.43 -8.39 -9.28
N ALA A 14 10.28 -8.73 -8.31
CA ALA A 14 9.88 -9.56 -7.19
C ALA A 14 8.72 -8.88 -6.44
N PRO A 15 7.58 -9.57 -6.23
CA PRO A 15 6.36 -8.95 -5.66
C PRO A 15 6.47 -8.54 -4.20
N ASP A 16 7.50 -9.03 -3.50
CA ASP A 16 7.87 -8.60 -2.16
C ASP A 16 8.65 -7.27 -2.16
N GLY A 17 8.97 -6.72 -3.34
CA GLY A 17 9.74 -5.50 -3.47
C GLY A 17 11.21 -5.65 -3.11
N SER A 18 11.75 -6.87 -3.00
CA SER A 18 13.15 -7.11 -2.63
C SER A 18 14.19 -6.45 -3.55
N HIS A 19 13.79 -6.14 -4.78
CA HIS A 19 14.60 -5.39 -5.76
C HIS A 19 14.51 -3.86 -5.57
N LEU A 20 13.54 -3.37 -4.81
CA LEU A 20 13.32 -1.94 -4.61
C LEU A 20 14.32 -1.40 -3.58
N THR A 21 14.94 -0.28 -3.92
CA THR A 21 15.75 0.50 -2.98
C THR A 21 15.32 1.95 -3.09
N VAL A 22 14.99 2.57 -1.96
CA VAL A 22 14.65 3.99 -1.93
C VAL A 22 15.92 4.80 -2.17
N ALA A 23 15.93 5.58 -3.25
CA ALA A 23 17.09 6.39 -3.62
C ALA A 23 17.47 7.36 -2.48
N ALA A 24 18.78 7.50 -2.22
CA ALA A 24 19.30 8.38 -1.17
C ALA A 24 18.77 9.81 -1.27
N ALA A 25 18.59 10.32 -2.50
CA ALA A 25 18.06 11.66 -2.76
C ALA A 25 16.63 11.86 -2.22
N TYR A 26 15.79 10.81 -2.16
CA TYR A 26 14.44 10.91 -1.59
C TYR A 26 14.48 11.03 -0.08
N TRP A 27 15.36 10.27 0.58
CA TRP A 27 15.60 10.41 2.02
C TRP A 27 16.18 11.78 2.38
N GLU A 28 17.15 12.26 1.61
CA GLU A 28 17.75 13.59 1.79
C GLU A 28 16.70 14.70 1.64
N ARG A 29 15.82 14.60 0.63
CA ARG A 29 14.71 15.52 0.46
C ARG A 29 13.75 15.46 1.65
N LEU A 30 13.39 14.27 2.12
CA LEU A 30 12.52 14.11 3.29
C LEU A 30 13.15 14.70 4.55
N ALA A 31 14.44 14.48 4.77
CA ALA A 31 15.19 15.00 5.92
C ALA A 31 15.28 16.54 5.93
N ALA A 32 15.15 17.18 4.76
CA ALA A 32 15.17 18.64 4.62
C ALA A 32 13.79 19.30 4.80
N MET A 33 12.71 18.53 4.95
CA MET A 33 11.35 19.06 5.11
C MET A 33 11.03 19.40 6.57
N ASP A 34 10.13 20.36 6.77
CA ASP A 34 9.63 20.71 8.11
C ASP A 34 8.73 19.59 8.66
N PRO A 35 9.11 18.93 9.78
CA PRO A 35 8.33 17.84 10.36
C PRO A 35 6.95 18.29 10.88
N LEU A 36 6.78 19.55 11.29
CA LEU A 36 5.49 20.06 11.75
C LEU A 36 4.53 20.26 10.57
N LEU A 37 5.05 20.74 9.43
CA LEU A 37 4.26 20.85 8.20
C LEU A 37 3.84 19.47 7.68
N LEU A 38 4.76 18.50 7.69
CA LEU A 38 4.44 17.11 7.34
C LEU A 38 3.35 16.57 8.26
N ALA A 39 3.50 16.70 9.57
CA ALA A 39 2.50 16.26 10.54
C ALA A 39 1.11 16.87 10.31
N ALA A 40 1.04 18.18 10.04
CA ALA A 40 -0.21 18.87 9.76
C ALA A 40 -0.92 18.33 8.49
N ARG A 41 -0.14 18.01 7.45
CA ARG A 41 -0.67 17.52 6.17
C ARG A 41 -1.05 16.04 6.21
N THR A 42 -0.31 15.21 6.93
CA THR A 42 -0.45 13.75 6.85
C THR A 42 -1.07 13.09 8.08
N GLN A 43 -1.16 13.81 9.20
CA GLN A 43 -1.49 13.29 10.53
C GLN A 43 -0.46 12.29 11.09
N PHE A 44 0.74 12.27 10.52
CA PHE A 44 1.88 11.63 11.16
C PHE A 44 2.26 12.46 12.40
N ARG A 45 2.76 11.81 13.44
CA ARG A 45 3.11 12.47 14.70
C ARG A 45 4.63 12.60 14.78
N PRO A 46 5.20 13.78 15.10
CA PRO A 46 6.63 13.87 15.40
C PRO A 46 7.01 12.95 16.56
N ALA A 47 8.12 12.22 16.43
CA ALA A 47 8.67 11.43 17.51
C ALA A 47 9.58 12.28 18.42
N PRO A 48 9.63 12.03 19.74
CA PRO A 48 10.52 12.77 20.66
C PRO A 48 12.00 12.67 20.27
N GLU A 49 12.45 11.48 19.88
CA GLU A 49 13.82 11.20 19.41
C GLU A 49 14.09 11.60 17.95
N GLY A 50 13.12 12.21 17.26
CA GLY A 50 13.20 12.61 15.86
C GLY A 50 12.57 11.59 14.89
N GLY A 51 12.12 12.08 13.73
CA GLY A 51 11.36 11.31 12.76
C GLY A 51 9.84 11.48 12.90
N LEU A 52 9.09 10.64 12.18
CA LEU A 52 7.63 10.71 12.10
C LEU A 52 6.99 9.34 12.35
N LEU A 53 6.02 9.31 13.26
CA LEU A 53 5.25 8.14 13.66
C LEU A 53 3.90 8.09 12.96
N PHE A 54 3.52 6.92 12.49
CA PHE A 54 2.17 6.64 12.01
C PHE A 54 1.80 5.18 12.26
N LEU A 55 0.50 4.91 12.30
CA LEU A 55 -0.03 3.56 12.36
C LEU A 55 -0.18 3.04 10.93
N PHE A 56 0.69 2.13 10.52
CA PHE A 56 0.51 1.36 9.28
C PHE A 56 -0.38 0.16 9.59
N LEU A 57 -1.68 0.28 9.29
CA LEU A 57 -2.69 -0.75 9.58
C LEU A 57 -2.75 -1.10 11.08
N ASP A 58 -2.14 -2.21 11.50
CA ASP A 58 -2.07 -2.69 12.89
C ASP A 58 -0.70 -2.49 13.57
N VAL A 59 0.24 -1.78 12.91
CA VAL A 59 1.62 -1.64 13.38
C VAL A 59 2.05 -0.17 13.47
N ASP A 60 2.53 0.28 14.63
CA ASP A 60 3.19 1.57 14.76
C ASP A 60 4.56 1.56 14.06
N VAL A 61 4.74 2.51 13.13
CA VAL A 61 5.93 2.67 12.31
C VAL A 61 6.53 4.06 12.52
N LEU A 62 7.83 4.09 12.78
CA LEU A 62 8.67 5.27 12.81
C LEU A 62 9.42 5.39 11.49
N VAL A 63 9.24 6.50 10.79
CA VAL A 63 10.07 6.91 9.66
C VAL A 63 11.22 7.75 10.20
N ASP A 64 12.45 7.30 9.99
CA ASP A 64 13.67 8.00 10.39
C ASP A 64 14.43 8.49 9.14
N PRO A 65 14.24 9.76 8.71
CA PRO A 65 14.89 10.27 7.51
C PRO A 65 16.41 10.42 7.65
N GLN A 66 16.92 10.59 8.88
CA GLN A 66 18.35 10.76 9.14
C GLN A 66 19.08 9.42 9.02
N ALA A 67 18.51 8.36 9.63
CA ALA A 67 19.04 7.00 9.50
C ALA A 67 18.61 6.30 8.20
N ARG A 68 17.72 6.92 7.41
CA ARG A 68 17.21 6.42 6.11
C ARG A 68 16.55 5.05 6.24
N CYS A 69 15.78 4.85 7.30
CA CYS A 69 15.14 3.57 7.57
C CYS A 69 13.74 3.72 8.16
N LEU A 70 12.99 2.63 8.10
CA LEU A 70 11.79 2.44 8.89
C LEU A 70 12.14 1.67 10.15
N ARG A 71 11.40 1.93 11.22
CA ARG A 71 11.42 1.13 12.43
C ARG A 71 9.99 0.77 12.83
N ARG A 72 9.82 -0.40 13.43
CA ARG A 72 8.55 -0.84 14.01
C ARG A 72 8.69 -1.03 15.51
N GLN A 73 7.61 -0.84 16.23
CA GLN A 73 7.59 -1.08 17.66
C GLN A 73 7.56 -2.59 17.95
N SER A 74 8.47 -3.06 18.80
CA SER A 74 8.57 -4.42 19.32
C SER A 74 8.67 -4.34 20.84
N GLY A 75 7.53 -4.45 21.53
CA GLY A 75 7.42 -4.14 22.96
C GLY A 75 7.76 -2.67 23.23
N ASP A 76 8.75 -2.42 24.10
CA ASP A 76 9.21 -1.08 24.46
C ASP A 76 10.38 -0.57 23.58
N ARG A 77 10.71 -1.27 22.48
CA ARG A 77 11.85 -0.93 21.62
C ARG A 77 11.44 -0.69 20.18
N TRP A 78 12.21 0.15 19.51
CA TRP A 78 12.14 0.35 18.06
C TRP A 78 13.22 -0.48 17.37
N GLU A 79 12.80 -1.35 16.46
CA GLU A 79 13.69 -2.21 15.67
C GLU A 79 13.61 -1.82 14.20
N VAL A 80 14.74 -1.94 13.47
CA VAL A 80 14.76 -1.70 12.02
C VAL A 80 13.73 -2.59 11.36
N PHE A 81 12.90 -1.98 10.52
CA PHE A 81 11.86 -2.64 9.77
C PHE A 81 12.23 -2.64 8.30
N ASP A 82 12.84 -3.75 7.86
CA ASP A 82 13.22 -3.95 6.46
C ASP A 82 11.98 -4.30 5.63
N ASP A 83 11.35 -3.25 5.09
CA ASP A 83 10.10 -3.33 4.33
C ASP A 83 10.20 -2.38 3.12
N PRO A 84 10.80 -2.84 2.00
CA PRO A 84 11.13 -1.96 0.88
C PRO A 84 9.88 -1.38 0.19
N LEU A 85 8.77 -2.13 0.16
CA LEU A 85 7.49 -1.66 -0.37
C LEU A 85 6.92 -0.53 0.48
N LEU A 86 6.91 -0.68 1.81
CA LEU A 86 6.45 0.36 2.71
C LEU A 86 7.40 1.56 2.70
N ALA A 87 8.71 1.33 2.69
CA ALA A 87 9.72 2.39 2.64
C ALA A 87 9.56 3.26 1.39
N LEU A 88 9.42 2.65 0.20
CA LEU A 88 9.21 3.39 -1.04
C LEU A 88 7.93 4.22 -0.97
N SER A 89 6.81 3.59 -0.63
CA SER A 89 5.50 4.25 -0.62
C SER A 89 5.41 5.38 0.42
N VAL A 90 5.91 5.18 1.64
CA VAL A 90 5.83 6.20 2.70
C VAL A 90 6.77 7.37 2.46
N VAL A 91 8.00 7.14 1.98
CA VAL A 91 8.95 8.22 1.69
C VAL A 91 8.41 9.07 0.55
N LEU A 92 7.94 8.45 -0.54
CA LEU A 92 7.36 9.17 -1.66
C LEU A 92 6.08 9.91 -1.27
N TYR A 93 5.23 9.31 -0.42
CA TYR A 93 4.05 9.97 0.13
C TYR A 93 4.42 11.26 0.88
N LEU A 94 5.38 11.17 1.81
CA LEU A 94 5.79 12.30 2.65
C LEU A 94 6.43 13.43 1.83
N ILE A 95 7.27 13.13 0.82
CA ILE A 95 7.93 14.19 0.04
C ILE A 95 7.00 14.88 -0.97
N ASN A 96 5.93 14.22 -1.39
CA ASN A 96 5.05 14.70 -2.45
C ASN A 96 3.74 15.30 -1.93
N VAL A 97 3.26 14.93 -0.74
CA VAL A 97 2.02 15.48 -0.19
C VAL A 97 2.12 17.00 0.04
N GLN A 98 1.34 17.77 -0.74
CA GLN A 98 1.30 19.22 -0.63
C GLN A 98 0.06 19.75 0.08
N ASP A 99 -1.06 19.03 -0.02
CA ASP A 99 -2.37 19.48 0.41
C ASP A 99 -3.15 18.39 1.16
N VAL A 100 -4.22 18.81 1.84
CA VAL A 100 -5.20 17.88 2.41
C VAL A 100 -6.27 17.62 1.35
N TYR A 101 -6.30 16.40 0.83
CA TYR A 101 -7.27 15.99 -0.18
C TYR A 101 -8.59 15.51 0.46
N PRO A 102 -9.74 15.69 -0.21
CA PRO A 102 -11.02 15.15 0.25
C PRO A 102 -11.00 13.62 0.28
N LEU A 103 -11.39 13.03 1.41
CA LEU A 103 -11.50 11.59 1.60
C LEU A 103 -12.90 11.09 1.21
N GLY A 104 -12.99 9.85 0.74
CA GLY A 104 -14.23 9.17 0.36
C GLY A 104 -14.92 9.76 -0.88
N ARG A 105 -14.19 10.49 -1.73
CA ARG A 105 -14.72 11.10 -2.96
C ARG A 105 -13.95 10.63 -4.20
N ASP A 106 -14.64 10.60 -5.34
CA ASP A 106 -14.08 10.23 -6.64
C ASP A 106 -13.29 8.91 -6.56
N ILE A 107 -14.01 7.85 -6.17
CA ILE A 107 -13.45 6.51 -6.01
C ILE A 107 -13.39 5.84 -7.37
N VAL A 108 -12.19 5.40 -7.77
CA VAL A 108 -11.85 5.01 -9.13
C VAL A 108 -11.12 3.66 -9.17
N GLY A 109 -11.24 2.95 -10.29
CA GLY A 109 -10.52 1.70 -10.51
C GLY A 109 -9.08 1.94 -10.98
N PRO A 110 -8.24 0.88 -11.03
CA PRO A 110 -6.85 0.97 -11.49
C PRO A 110 -6.69 1.59 -12.88
N ASN A 111 -7.59 1.25 -13.81
CA ASN A 111 -7.53 1.73 -15.19
C ASN A 111 -7.92 3.21 -15.35
N ASP A 112 -8.60 3.77 -14.35
CA ASP A 112 -9.09 5.16 -14.38
C ASP A 112 -8.08 6.16 -13.78
N LEU A 113 -7.01 5.66 -13.16
CA LEU A 113 -5.89 6.48 -12.69
C LEU A 113 -5.12 7.05 -13.88
N LYS A 114 -4.50 8.22 -13.72
CA LYS A 114 -3.68 8.89 -14.74
C LYS A 114 -2.66 7.96 -15.41
N GLU A 115 -2.03 7.09 -14.60
CA GLU A 115 -1.03 6.11 -15.04
C GLU A 115 -1.60 4.68 -15.05
N GLY A 116 -2.90 4.50 -15.30
CA GLY A 116 -3.58 3.20 -15.22
C GLY A 116 -3.00 2.11 -16.15
N HIS A 117 -2.32 2.52 -17.22
CA HIS A 117 -1.58 1.61 -18.12
C HIS A 117 -0.39 0.92 -17.44
N PHE A 118 0.15 1.51 -16.35
CA PHE A 118 1.23 0.93 -15.58
C PHE A 118 0.81 -0.38 -14.92
N PHE A 119 -0.41 -0.49 -14.39
CA PHE A 119 -0.88 -1.64 -13.60
C PHE A 119 -1.27 -2.87 -14.43
N ARG A 120 -0.46 -3.20 -15.44
CA ARG A 120 -0.68 -4.32 -16.37
C ARG A 120 0.58 -5.17 -16.48
N GLY A 121 0.40 -6.44 -16.83
CA GLY A 121 1.52 -7.36 -17.04
C GLY A 121 2.38 -7.51 -15.77
N PRO A 122 3.70 -7.27 -15.81
CA PRO A 122 4.58 -7.42 -14.64
C PRO A 122 4.19 -6.58 -13.42
N HIS A 123 3.50 -5.46 -13.65
CA HIS A 123 3.07 -4.53 -12.60
C HIS A 123 1.57 -4.62 -12.31
N GLU A 124 0.89 -5.68 -12.77
CA GLU A 124 -0.47 -5.95 -12.32
C GLU A 124 -0.48 -6.15 -10.80
N PHE A 125 -1.52 -5.67 -10.11
CA PHE A 125 -1.69 -5.92 -8.69
C PHE A 125 -1.87 -7.41 -8.46
N LYS A 126 -0.99 -8.04 -7.68
CA LYS A 126 -1.02 -9.48 -7.46
C LYS A 126 -2.13 -9.85 -6.47
N THR A 127 -3.35 -9.91 -6.98
CA THR A 127 -4.55 -10.24 -6.20
C THR A 127 -4.82 -11.74 -6.16
N SER A 128 -4.16 -12.57 -6.99
CA SER A 128 -4.38 -14.02 -7.03
C SER A 128 -4.19 -14.70 -5.66
N PRO A 129 -3.15 -14.41 -4.85
CA PRO A 129 -3.04 -15.02 -3.52
C PRO A 129 -4.20 -14.63 -2.58
N LEU A 130 -4.73 -13.41 -2.70
CA LEU A 130 -5.92 -13.00 -1.96
C LEU A 130 -7.14 -13.76 -2.44
N MET A 131 -7.28 -13.96 -3.76
CA MET A 131 -8.36 -14.74 -4.33
C MET A 131 -8.32 -16.20 -3.89
N ASP A 132 -7.14 -16.83 -3.90
CA ASP A 132 -6.95 -18.20 -3.45
C ASP A 132 -7.30 -18.35 -1.96
N ARG A 133 -6.99 -17.34 -1.14
CA ARG A 133 -7.25 -17.34 0.29
C ARG A 133 -8.72 -17.03 0.64
N PHE A 134 -9.33 -16.08 -0.06
CA PHE A 134 -10.58 -15.45 0.36
C PHE A 134 -11.74 -15.63 -0.61
N GLY A 135 -11.52 -16.04 -1.85
CA GLY A 135 -12.54 -16.08 -2.91
C GLY A 135 -13.83 -16.80 -2.51
N ASN A 136 -13.69 -17.89 -1.76
CA ASN A 136 -14.82 -18.65 -1.20
C ASN A 136 -14.91 -18.56 0.33
N ASN A 137 -14.26 -17.55 0.93
CA ASN A 137 -14.18 -17.33 2.37
C ASN A 137 -14.35 -15.84 2.71
N LEU A 138 -15.55 -15.36 2.43
CA LEU A 138 -16.02 -14.01 2.76
C LEU A 138 -15.76 -13.63 4.22
N GLU A 139 -16.00 -14.54 5.16
CA GLU A 139 -15.81 -14.29 6.59
C GLU A 139 -14.33 -14.16 6.96
N GLY A 140 -13.46 -15.00 6.40
CA GLY A 140 -12.01 -14.87 6.58
C GLY A 140 -11.47 -13.53 6.05
N PHE A 141 -12.02 -13.01 4.96
CA PHE A 141 -11.68 -11.68 4.46
C PHE A 141 -12.11 -10.58 5.44
N ARG A 142 -13.34 -10.67 5.99
CA ARG A 142 -13.83 -9.72 7.00
C ARG A 142 -12.94 -9.68 8.23
N GLN A 143 -12.59 -10.85 8.76
CA GLN A 143 -11.75 -10.99 9.94
C GLN A 143 -10.35 -10.41 9.69
N ALA A 144 -9.73 -10.76 8.57
CA ALA A 144 -8.40 -10.26 8.20
C ALA A 144 -8.40 -8.72 8.02
N ALA A 145 -9.39 -8.17 7.32
CA ALA A 145 -9.50 -6.73 7.13
C ALA A 145 -9.77 -5.99 8.45
N ALA A 146 -10.65 -6.51 9.31
CA ALA A 146 -10.94 -5.93 10.61
C ALA A 146 -9.72 -5.95 11.55
N ALA A 147 -8.94 -7.03 11.55
CA ALA A 147 -7.70 -7.14 12.32
C ALA A 147 -6.65 -6.09 11.93
N LEU A 148 -6.72 -5.58 10.69
CA LEU A 148 -5.87 -4.50 10.18
C LEU A 148 -6.46 -3.09 10.37
N GLY A 149 -7.52 -2.97 11.19
CA GLY A 149 -8.24 -1.71 11.39
C GLY A 149 -9.07 -1.26 10.19
N GLY A 150 -9.37 -2.18 9.26
CA GLY A 150 -10.22 -1.91 8.11
C GLY A 150 -11.66 -1.61 8.52
N GLU A 151 -12.27 -0.64 7.84
CA GLU A 151 -13.64 -0.22 8.08
C GLU A 151 -14.56 -0.76 7.00
N PRO A 152 -15.67 -1.46 7.33
CA PRO A 152 -16.56 -2.01 6.33
C PRO A 152 -17.26 -0.90 5.51
N VAL A 153 -17.45 -1.15 4.22
CA VAL A 153 -18.18 -0.26 3.30
C VAL A 153 -19.16 -1.07 2.45
N ALA A 154 -20.30 -0.47 2.10
CA ALA A 154 -21.35 -1.13 1.31
C ALA A 154 -21.08 -1.00 -0.20
N MET A 155 -20.05 -1.71 -0.71
CA MET A 155 -19.62 -1.62 -2.13
C MET A 155 -19.50 -2.98 -2.85
N ALA A 156 -19.54 -4.09 -2.11
CA ALA A 156 -19.51 -5.46 -2.61
C ALA A 156 -20.11 -6.39 -1.53
N ASP A 157 -20.16 -7.70 -1.77
CA ASP A 157 -20.59 -8.67 -0.75
C ASP A 157 -19.74 -8.55 0.52
N ALA A 158 -18.44 -8.31 0.35
CA ALA A 158 -17.56 -7.83 1.41
C ALA A 158 -16.64 -6.74 0.89
N ALA A 159 -16.65 -5.57 1.52
CA ALA A 159 -15.74 -4.51 1.16
C ALA A 159 -15.24 -3.75 2.39
N PHE A 160 -13.95 -3.41 2.36
CA PHE A 160 -13.29 -2.70 3.44
C PHE A 160 -12.46 -1.53 2.92
N ARG A 161 -12.55 -0.42 3.64
CA ARG A 161 -11.66 0.72 3.55
C ARG A 161 -10.48 0.50 4.50
N LEU A 162 -9.29 0.30 3.94
CA LEU A 162 -8.03 0.19 4.66
C LEU A 162 -7.30 1.53 4.60
N LYS A 163 -6.62 1.89 5.69
CA LYS A 163 -5.93 3.17 5.86
C LYS A 163 -4.43 2.93 6.03
N PRO A 164 -3.68 2.56 4.97
CA PRO A 164 -2.25 2.40 5.09
C PRO A 164 -1.55 3.69 5.54
N PHE A 165 -2.09 4.86 5.16
CA PHE A 165 -1.77 6.15 5.77
C PHE A 165 -3.06 6.82 6.27
N PRO A 166 -3.02 7.71 7.29
CA PRO A 166 -4.23 8.30 7.86
C PRO A 166 -5.14 9.00 6.83
N ARG A 167 -4.53 9.62 5.82
CA ARG A 167 -5.21 10.38 4.75
C ARG A 167 -5.06 9.79 3.35
N LEU A 168 -4.79 8.48 3.25
CA LEU A 168 -4.79 7.78 1.97
C LEU A 168 -5.45 6.42 2.20
N HIS A 169 -6.61 6.22 1.58
CA HIS A 169 -7.42 5.02 1.77
C HIS A 169 -7.40 4.14 0.53
N LEU A 170 -7.37 2.82 0.75
CA LEU A 170 -7.54 1.80 -0.28
C LEU A 170 -8.82 1.02 0.01
N TYR A 171 -9.55 0.67 -1.04
CA TYR A 171 -10.82 -0.06 -0.90
C TYR A 171 -10.67 -1.44 -1.53
N TYR A 172 -10.73 -2.48 -0.72
CA TYR A 172 -10.70 -3.87 -1.19
C TYR A 172 -12.12 -4.41 -1.22
N LEU A 173 -12.59 -4.76 -2.41
CA LEU A 173 -13.95 -5.24 -2.67
C LEU A 173 -13.87 -6.69 -3.13
N LEU A 174 -14.58 -7.57 -2.44
CA LEU A 174 -14.70 -8.99 -2.76
C LEU A 174 -16.17 -9.32 -3.04
N TRP A 175 -16.42 -9.83 -4.24
CA TRP A 175 -17.69 -10.44 -4.62
C TRP A 175 -17.56 -11.95 -4.52
N GLU A 176 -18.56 -12.57 -3.90
CA GLU A 176 -18.69 -14.02 -3.85
C GLU A 176 -19.01 -14.54 -5.26
N GLY A 177 -18.47 -15.71 -5.59
CA GLY A 177 -18.80 -16.38 -6.83
C GLY A 177 -20.11 -17.15 -6.71
N ASP A 178 -20.76 -17.39 -7.83
CA ASP A 178 -21.91 -18.27 -7.95
C ASP A 178 -21.70 -19.31 -9.06
N GLU A 179 -22.77 -19.99 -9.49
CA GLU A 179 -22.70 -21.01 -10.54
C GLU A 179 -22.35 -20.43 -11.93
N GLU A 180 -22.56 -19.13 -12.15
CA GLU A 180 -22.37 -18.46 -13.43
C GLU A 180 -21.09 -17.61 -13.46
N PHE A 181 -20.67 -17.04 -12.33
CA PHE A 181 -19.54 -16.12 -12.22
C PHE A 181 -18.56 -16.52 -11.10
N PRO A 182 -17.24 -16.57 -11.38
CA PRO A 182 -16.24 -16.83 -10.34
C PRO A 182 -16.13 -15.65 -9.36
N PRO A 183 -15.63 -15.89 -8.13
CA PRO A 183 -15.39 -14.81 -7.18
C PRO A 183 -14.39 -13.80 -7.73
N ARG A 184 -14.57 -12.53 -7.34
CA ARG A 184 -13.78 -11.42 -7.89
C ARG A 184 -13.34 -10.48 -6.79
N LEU A 185 -12.07 -10.05 -6.85
CA LEU A 185 -11.51 -9.04 -5.97
C LEU A 185 -11.10 -7.83 -6.81
N THR A 186 -11.45 -6.63 -6.36
CA THR A 186 -11.04 -5.37 -6.99
C THR A 186 -10.54 -4.40 -5.93
N ILE A 187 -9.54 -3.62 -6.30
CA ILE A 187 -8.97 -2.58 -5.45
C ILE A 187 -9.34 -1.23 -6.07
N LEU A 188 -9.96 -0.36 -5.28
CA LEU A 188 -10.30 1.01 -5.68
C LEU A 188 -9.50 2.03 -4.88
N PHE A 189 -9.42 3.23 -5.43
CA PHE A 189 -8.61 4.33 -4.93
C PHE A 189 -9.43 5.61 -4.87
N GLU A 190 -9.12 6.49 -3.92
CA GLU A 190 -9.47 7.91 -4.08
C GLU A 190 -8.57 8.50 -5.15
N ARG A 191 -9.14 9.13 -6.20
CA ARG A 191 -8.38 9.65 -7.33
C ARG A 191 -7.20 10.54 -6.91
N SER A 192 -7.33 11.29 -5.82
CA SER A 192 -6.27 12.15 -5.28
C SER A 192 -4.95 11.44 -4.99
N ILE A 193 -4.93 10.11 -4.90
CA ILE A 193 -3.68 9.34 -4.80
C ILE A 193 -2.69 9.68 -5.92
N GLU A 194 -3.18 9.98 -7.13
CA GLU A 194 -2.35 10.29 -8.30
C GLU A 194 -1.67 11.68 -8.23
N ASN A 195 -2.09 12.52 -7.28
CA ASN A 195 -1.44 13.79 -6.99
C ASN A 195 -0.27 13.63 -6.01
N VAL A 196 -0.12 12.47 -5.38
CA VAL A 196 0.85 12.23 -4.31
C VAL A 196 1.81 11.10 -4.64
N LEU A 197 1.31 10.01 -5.21
CA LEU A 197 2.11 8.82 -5.54
C LEU A 197 2.12 8.58 -7.05
N ALA A 198 3.33 8.35 -7.58
CA ALA A 198 3.50 7.78 -8.92
C ALA A 198 3.09 6.30 -8.91
N ALA A 199 2.87 5.73 -10.11
CA ALA A 199 2.32 4.39 -10.23
C ALA A 199 3.13 3.28 -9.55
N ASP A 200 4.46 3.38 -9.53
CA ASP A 200 5.35 2.43 -8.84
C ASP A 200 5.15 2.43 -7.31
N ALA A 201 4.95 3.61 -6.72
CA ALA A 201 4.68 3.77 -5.30
C ALA A 201 3.26 3.30 -4.92
N ILE A 202 2.27 3.54 -5.80
CA ILE A 202 0.92 2.97 -5.65
C ILE A 202 0.99 1.44 -5.70
N TRP A 203 1.73 0.89 -6.66
CA TRP A 203 1.98 -0.55 -6.77
C TRP A 203 2.63 -1.11 -5.53
N ALA A 204 3.67 -0.46 -5.01
CA ALA A 204 4.35 -0.91 -3.79
C ALA A 204 3.39 -0.94 -2.60
N LEU A 205 2.61 0.14 -2.40
CA LEU A 205 1.63 0.26 -1.33
C LEU A 205 0.56 -0.83 -1.39
N VAL A 206 -0.02 -1.05 -2.57
CA VAL A 206 -1.05 -2.07 -2.79
C VAL A 206 -0.54 -3.47 -2.51
N ASN A 207 0.63 -3.85 -3.04
CA ASN A 207 1.18 -5.17 -2.76
C ASN A 207 1.48 -5.34 -1.27
N ARG A 208 1.94 -4.28 -0.60
CA ARG A 208 2.24 -4.37 0.82
C ARG A 208 1.00 -4.54 1.69
N VAL A 209 -0.09 -3.83 1.37
CA VAL A 209 -1.38 -3.99 2.04
C VAL A 209 -2.00 -5.37 1.76
N SER A 210 -1.88 -5.87 0.53
CA SER A 210 -2.30 -7.23 0.17
C SER A 210 -1.54 -8.29 0.98
N THR A 211 -0.22 -8.14 1.15
CA THR A 211 0.58 -9.03 2.01
C THR A 211 0.13 -8.96 3.47
N ALA A 212 -0.23 -7.78 3.97
CA ALA A 212 -0.77 -7.64 5.34
C ALA A 212 -2.09 -8.40 5.51
N LEU A 213 -3.01 -8.32 4.54
CA LEU A 213 -4.28 -9.06 4.56
C LEU A 213 -4.05 -10.58 4.62
N LEU A 214 -3.11 -11.10 3.83
CA LEU A 214 -2.75 -12.53 3.85
C LEU A 214 -2.17 -12.96 5.21
N ALA A 215 -1.30 -12.13 5.78
CA ALA A 215 -0.70 -12.40 7.09
C ALA A 215 -1.73 -12.36 8.22
N ALA A 216 -2.66 -11.39 8.19
CA ALA A 216 -3.71 -11.25 9.20
C ALA A 216 -4.67 -12.45 9.22
N ALA A 217 -4.91 -13.10 8.07
CA ALA A 217 -5.73 -14.30 8.00
C ALA A 217 -5.06 -15.56 8.58
N SER A 218 -3.76 -15.49 8.92
CA SER A 218 -3.01 -16.59 9.52
C SER A 218 -2.87 -16.47 11.05
N LYS A 219 -3.41 -15.39 11.63
CA LYS A 219 -3.51 -15.17 13.08
C LYS A 219 -4.82 -15.76 13.61
#